data_AF-A0A7C2BQK3-F1
#
_entry.id   AF-A0A7C2BQK3-F1
#
_cell.length_a   1.000
_cell.length_b   1.000
_cell.length_c   1.000
_cell.angle_alpha   90.00
_cell.angle_beta   90.00
_cell.angle_gamma   90.00
#
_symmetry.space_group_name_H-M   'P 1'
#
loop_
_entity.id
_entity.type
_entity.pdbx_description
1 polymer ?
#
loop_
_entity_poly.entity_id
_entity_poly.type
_entity_poly.pdbx_seq_one_letter_code
_entity_poly.pdbx_strand_id
1 'polypeptide(L)' 'MRGGYYSTRSGSVQVDEWEFYDLKKDPVEMKSQYGNPKYAGKIKELKAELERLKVYYKVPKT' A
#
# COMPACT_ATOMS: atom_id res chain seq x y z
N MET A 1 20.41 -2.60 -43.46
CA MET A 1 20.07 -3.71 -42.55
C MET A 1 19.51 -3.12 -41.25
N ARG A 2 18.52 -3.80 -40.65
CA ARG A 2 17.52 -3.28 -39.70
C ARG A 2 18.10 -2.85 -38.33
N GLY A 3 17.46 -1.84 -37.74
CA GLY A 3 17.82 -1.22 -36.47
C GLY A 3 17.47 -2.04 -35.22
N GLY A 4 18.07 -1.63 -34.10
CA GLY A 4 17.74 -2.11 -32.76
C GLY A 4 17.10 -0.97 -31.97
N TYR A 5 15.79 -1.09 -31.71
CA TYR A 5 15.07 -0.24 -30.77
C TYR A 5 15.36 -0.74 -29.35
N TYR A 6 15.91 0.11 -28.48
CA TYR A 6 15.91 -0.16 -27.04
C TYR A 6 14.47 0.03 -26.54
N SER A 7 13.75 -1.06 -26.34
CA SER A 7 12.49 -1.06 -25.58
C SER A 7 12.84 -1.07 -24.10
N THR A 8 12.90 0.10 -23.47
CA THR A 8 12.78 0.17 -22.01
C THR A 8 11.31 -0.10 -21.69
N ARG A 9 10.97 -1.37 -21.46
CA ARG A 9 9.73 -1.69 -20.73
C ARG A 9 9.82 -0.95 -19.40
N SER A 10 9.11 0.17 -19.31
CA SER A 10 8.72 0.75 -18.03
C SER A 10 7.75 -0.23 -17.38
N GLY A 11 8.29 -1.34 -16.86
CA GLY A 11 7.58 -2.22 -15.96
C GLY A 11 7.66 -1.57 -14.60
N SER A 12 6.76 -0.63 -14.33
CA SER A 12 6.53 -0.09 -12.99
C SER A 12 6.22 -1.28 -12.09
N VAL A 13 7.21 -1.71 -11.31
CA VAL A 13 7.01 -2.67 -10.23
C VAL A 13 5.99 -2.02 -9.30
N GLN A 14 4.78 -2.56 -9.22
CA GLN A 14 3.86 -2.21 -8.15
C GLN A 14 4.49 -2.76 -6.88
N VAL A 15 5.00 -1.87 -6.04
CA VAL A 15 5.52 -2.25 -4.73
C VAL A 15 4.34 -2.24 -3.77
N ASP A 16 4.03 -3.39 -3.19
CA ASP A 16 3.01 -3.53 -2.14
C ASP A 16 3.54 -2.98 -0.81
N GLU A 17 3.65 -1.65 -0.71
CA GLU A 17 4.05 -0.93 0.48
C GLU A 17 2.86 -0.53 1.35
N TRP A 18 3.06 -0.54 2.67
CA TRP A 18 2.05 -0.16 3.64
C TRP A 18 2.49 1.07 4.42
N GLU A 19 1.58 2.03 4.53
CA GLU A 19 1.73 3.21 5.36
C GLU A 19 0.60 3.31 6.38
N PHE A 20 0.87 3.98 7.49
CA PHE A 20 -0.13 4.22 8.53
C PHE A 20 0.17 5.52 9.26
N TYR A 21 -0.77 6.47 9.25
CA TYR A 21 -0.60 7.80 9.84
C TYR A 21 -1.54 8.02 11.03
N ASP A 22 -1.02 8.61 12.10
CA ASP A 22 -1.84 9.10 13.22
C ASP A 22 -2.20 10.56 12.94
N LEU A 23 -3.30 10.79 12.22
CA LEU A 23 -3.73 12.12 11.79
C LEU A 23 -4.02 13.09 12.94
N LYS A 24 -4.22 12.59 14.18
CA LYS A 24 -4.35 13.48 15.34
C LYS A 24 -3.02 14.10 15.75
N LYS A 25 -1.92 13.38 15.53
CA LYS A 25 -0.55 13.82 15.89
C LYS A 25 0.25 14.32 14.69
N ASP A 26 -0.09 13.83 13.51
CA ASP A 26 0.57 14.13 12.25
C ASP A 26 -0.50 14.38 11.15
N PRO A 27 -1.18 15.54 11.20
CA PRO A 27 -2.24 15.87 10.24
C PRO A 27 -1.75 16.03 8.80
N VAL A 28 -0.43 16.15 8.62
CA VAL A 28 0.22 16.35 7.32
C VAL A 28 0.94 15.10 6.83
N GLU A 29 0.73 13.95 7.50
CA GLU A 29 1.17 12.62 7.06
C GLU A 29 2.68 12.51 6.75
N MET A 30 3.51 13.23 7.51
CA MET A 30 4.95 13.26 7.26
C MET A 30 5.70 12.03 7.77
N LYS A 31 5.11 11.29 8.72
CA LYS A 31 5.75 10.13 9.35
C LYS A 31 4.81 8.93 9.41
N SER A 32 5.08 7.96 8.53
CA SER A 32 4.46 6.64 8.64
C SER A 32 4.85 5.97 9.96
N GLN A 33 3.84 5.48 10.68
CA GLN A 33 3.93 4.73 11.93
C GLN A 33 3.69 3.23 11.71
N TYR A 34 3.72 2.77 10.46
CA TYR A 34 3.42 1.37 10.13
C TYR A 34 4.34 0.37 10.87
N GLY A 35 5.62 0.71 11.05
CA GLY A 35 6.58 -0.10 11.82
C GLY A 35 6.55 0.11 13.33
N ASN A 36 5.67 0.97 13.86
CA ASN A 36 5.67 1.32 15.28
C ASN A 36 4.89 0.27 16.09
N PRO A 37 5.53 -0.43 17.06
CA PRO A 37 4.88 -1.52 17.82
C PRO A 37 3.66 -1.05 18.62
N LYS A 38 3.59 0.23 18.99
CA LYS A 38 2.43 0.82 19.68
C LYS A 38 1.15 0.73 18.85
N TYR A 39 1.26 0.77 17.52
CA TYR A 39 0.12 0.74 16.61
C TYR A 39 -0.12 -0.64 15.97
N ALA A 40 0.69 -1.65 16.30
CA ALA A 40 0.61 -2.98 15.68
C ALA A 40 -0.79 -3.61 15.79
N GLY A 41 -1.44 -3.49 16.96
CA GLY A 41 -2.82 -3.96 17.14
C GLY A 41 -3.80 -3.25 16.22
N LYS A 42 -3.71 -1.92 16.13
CA LYS A 42 -4.60 -1.12 15.28
C LYS A 42 -4.41 -1.41 13.79
N ILE A 43 -3.16 -1.58 13.36
CA ILE A 43 -2.82 -1.94 11.99
C ILE A 43 -3.39 -3.32 11.64
N LYS A 44 -3.29 -4.29 12.57
CA LYS A 44 -3.88 -5.63 12.39
C LYS A 44 -5.41 -5.56 12.21
N GLU A 45 -6.09 -4.78 13.05
CA GLU A 45 -7.54 -4.55 12.93
C GLU A 45 -7.91 -3.95 11.57
N LEU A 46 -7.20 -2.90 11.15
CA LEU A 46 -7.48 -2.21 9.88
C LEU A 46 -7.23 -3.10 8.67
N LYS A 47 -6.19 -3.94 8.68
CA LYS A 47 -5.95 -4.91 7.62
C LYS A 47 -7.05 -5.96 7.54
N ALA A 48 -7.49 -6.49 8.68
CA ALA A 48 -8.60 -7.43 8.72
C ALA A 48 -9.89 -6.80 8.19
N GLU A 49 -10.15 -5.55 8.56
CA GLU A 49 -11.30 -4.79 8.06
C GLU A 49 -11.20 -4.53 6.55
N LEU A 50 -10.01 -4.20 6.03
CA LEU A 50 -9.82 -4.04 4.60
C LEU A 50 -10.14 -5.33 3.84
N GLU A 51 -9.69 -6.49 4.31
CA GLU A 51 -10.01 -7.77 3.68
C GLU A 51 -11.51 -8.09 3.74
N ARG A 52 -12.18 -7.78 4.87
CA ARG A 52 -13.64 -7.88 4.98
C ARG A 52 -14.33 -7.00 3.93
N LEU A 53 -13.88 -5.76 3.76
CA LEU A 53 -14.44 -4.80 2.81
C LEU A 53 -14.21 -5.23 1.35
N LYS A 54 -13.03 -5.75 1.01
CA LYS A 54 -12.74 -6.30 -0.33
C LYS A 54 -13.73 -7.41 -0.69
N VAL A 55 -14.02 -8.32 0.26
CA VAL A 55 -15.03 -9.38 0.07
C VAL A 55 -16.42 -8.77 -0.09
N TYR A 56 -16.81 -7.85 0.79
CA TYR A 56 -18.13 -7.23 0.76
C TYR A 56 -18.42 -6.51 -0.57
N TYR A 57 -17.44 -5.76 -1.08
CA TYR A 57 -17.55 -5.02 -2.34
C TYR A 57 -17.15 -5.84 -3.58
N LYS A 58 -16.84 -7.13 -3.42
CA LYS A 58 -16.45 -8.05 -4.51
C LYS A 58 -15.28 -7.50 -5.34
N VAL A 59 -14.29 -6.90 -4.67
CA VAL A 59 -13.09 -6.37 -5.32
C VAL A 59 -12.34 -7.55 -5.99
N PRO A 60 -12.08 -7.49 -7.31
CA PRO A 60 -11.32 -8.53 -8.00
C PRO A 60 -9.94 -8.71 -7.40
N LYS A 61 -9.45 -9.95 -7.30
CA LYS A 61 -8.05 -10.20 -6.93
C LYS A 61 -7.16 -9.79 -8.11
N THR A 62 -6.26 -8.86 -7.87
CA THR A 62 -5.20 -8.41 -8.78
C THR A 62 -4.03 -9.37 -8.80
#